data_AF-A0A0L8IGV7-F1
#
_entry.id   AF-A0A0L8IGV7-F1
#
_cell.length_a   1.000
_cell.length_b   1.000
_cell.length_c   1.000
_cell.angle_alpha   90.00
_cell.angle_beta   90.00
_cell.angle_gamma   90.00
#
_symmetry.space_group_name_H-M   'P 1'
#
loop_
_entity.id
_entity.type
_entity.pdbx_description
1 polymer ?
#
loop_
_entity_poly.entity_id
_entity_poly.type
_entity_poly.pdbx_seq_one_letter_code
_entity_poly.pdbx_strand_id
1 'polypeptide(L)'
;RTIQTVPAHNKLVVLGKFNGRVGNDHCLWNGILGHHGSGESNANGQLLQRLCADHELDHTNSLFRLPIQQKSTWKHPWSTHCQTLHYVLKRPRNRRDVHITRSMLGADGY
;
A
#
# COMPACT_ATOMS: atom_id res chain seq x y z
N ARG A 1 -0.27 -19.51 -2.12
CA ARG A 1 -0.06 -20.39 -0.95
C ARG A 1 0.95 -19.84 0.06
N THR A 2 1.88 -18.96 -0.33
CA THR A 2 3.01 -18.50 0.51
C THR A 2 2.65 -17.65 1.73
N ILE A 3 1.58 -16.85 1.70
CA ILE A 3 1.19 -16.01 2.85
C ILE A 3 0.70 -16.87 4.03
N GLN A 4 -0.10 -17.88 3.73
CA GLN A 4 -0.69 -18.79 4.72
C GLN A 4 0.33 -19.71 5.37
N THR A 5 1.47 -19.98 4.72
CA THR A 5 2.53 -20.83 5.28
C THR A 5 3.37 -20.11 6.32
N VAL A 6 3.32 -18.77 6.41
CA VAL A 6 4.05 -18.02 7.43
C VAL A 6 3.26 -18.05 8.75
N PRO A 7 3.83 -18.61 9.83
CA PRO A 7 3.14 -18.71 11.12
C PRO A 7 2.59 -17.36 11.59
N ALA A 8 1.42 -17.39 12.24
CA ALA A 8 0.77 -16.19 12.72
C ALA A 8 1.65 -15.38 13.67
N HIS A 9 2.52 -16.03 14.46
CA HIS A 9 3.45 -15.36 15.39
C HIS A 9 4.66 -14.72 14.72
N ASN A 10 4.98 -15.06 13.48
CA ASN A 10 6.07 -14.45 12.74
C ASN A 10 5.65 -13.10 12.13
N LYS A 11 6.63 -12.21 11.97
CA LYS A 11 6.44 -10.97 11.23
C LYS A 11 6.35 -11.30 9.74
N LEU A 12 5.42 -10.69 9.04
CA LEU A 12 5.22 -10.85 7.60
C LEU A 12 5.17 -9.46 6.95
N VAL A 13 5.97 -9.28 5.92
CA VAL A 13 5.93 -8.14 5.02
C VAL A 13 5.82 -8.67 3.60
N VAL A 14 4.85 -8.16 2.85
CA VAL A 14 4.72 -8.41 1.41
C VAL A 14 5.00 -7.11 0.70
N LEU A 15 6.00 -7.10 -0.16
CA LEU A 15 6.44 -5.93 -0.92
C LEU A 15 6.42 -6.25 -2.40
N GLY A 16 5.90 -5.35 -3.22
CA GLY A 16 6.01 -5.51 -4.66
C GLY A 16 5.22 -4.50 -5.48
N LYS A 17 5.38 -4.62 -6.80
CA LYS A 17 4.60 -3.90 -7.81
C LYS A 17 3.31 -4.67 -8.09
N PHE A 18 2.19 -4.17 -7.59
CA PHE A 18 0.89 -4.81 -7.76
C PHE A 18 0.09 -4.22 -8.93
N ASN A 19 0.52 -3.07 -9.48
CA ASN A 19 -0.19 -2.37 -10.57
C ASN A 19 -1.67 -2.08 -10.27
N GLY A 20 -2.03 -2.01 -8.98
CA GLY A 20 -3.38 -1.70 -8.53
C GLY A 20 -3.39 -0.40 -7.74
N ARG A 21 -4.32 0.50 -8.06
CA ARG A 21 -4.58 1.68 -7.24
C ARG A 21 -5.69 1.31 -6.28
N VAL A 22 -5.42 1.33 -4.97
CA VAL A 22 -6.40 0.88 -3.95
C VAL A 22 -7.40 1.95 -3.54
N GLY A 23 -7.09 3.23 -3.82
CA GLY A 23 -7.93 4.37 -3.49
C GLY A 23 -7.73 4.91 -2.07
N ASN A 24 -8.73 5.63 -1.58
CA ASN A 24 -8.73 6.32 -0.28
C ASN A 24 -9.97 6.01 0.60
N ASP A 25 -10.79 5.02 0.22
CA ASP A 25 -12.03 4.67 0.92
C ASP A 25 -11.76 3.83 2.18
N HIS A 26 -11.20 4.47 3.19
CA HIS A 26 -10.86 3.84 4.46
C HIS A 26 -12.09 3.45 5.29
N CYS A 27 -13.26 4.06 5.05
CA CYS A 27 -14.51 3.72 5.72
C CYS A 27 -14.96 2.32 5.28
N LEU A 28 -14.91 2.05 3.97
CA LEU A 28 -15.25 0.75 3.43
C LEU A 28 -14.22 -0.34 3.80
N TRP A 29 -12.94 0.03 3.89
CA TRP A 29 -11.83 -0.89 4.12
C TRP A 29 -11.16 -0.68 5.47
N ASN A 30 -11.96 -0.54 6.52
CA ASN A 30 -11.48 -0.30 7.87
C ASN A 30 -10.51 -1.42 8.34
N GLY A 31 -9.40 -1.01 8.96
CA GLY A 31 -8.36 -1.94 9.43
C GLY A 31 -7.39 -2.43 8.36
N ILE A 32 -7.75 -2.36 7.07
CA ILE A 32 -6.90 -2.73 5.93
C ILE A 32 -6.27 -1.47 5.30
N LEU A 33 -7.10 -0.46 5.03
CA LEU A 33 -6.67 0.82 4.50
C LEU A 33 -6.64 1.86 5.62
N GLY A 34 -5.53 2.58 5.73
CA GLY A 34 -5.40 3.73 6.62
C GLY A 34 -6.08 4.98 6.06
N HIS A 35 -6.29 5.96 6.95
CA HIS A 35 -6.95 7.24 6.64
C HIS A 35 -6.23 8.11 5.59
N HIS A 36 -5.04 7.71 5.16
CA HIS A 36 -4.19 8.49 4.27
C HIS A 36 -3.94 7.79 2.93
N GLY A 37 -4.84 6.88 2.51
CA GLY A 37 -4.92 6.38 1.13
C GLY A 37 -5.01 7.51 0.09
N SER A 38 -4.81 7.19 -1.18
CA SER A 38 -4.70 8.21 -2.25
C SER A 38 -5.22 7.70 -3.58
N GLY A 39 -5.78 8.63 -4.35
CA GLY A 39 -6.35 8.36 -5.67
C GLY A 39 -7.65 7.56 -5.62
N GLU A 40 -8.06 7.07 -6.79
CA GLU A 40 -9.23 6.23 -6.96
C GLU A 40 -8.84 4.76 -7.13
N SER A 41 -9.74 3.88 -6.71
CA SER A 41 -9.54 2.44 -6.84
C SER A 41 -9.68 2.00 -8.30
N ASN A 42 -8.84 1.07 -8.77
CA ASN A 42 -9.03 0.38 -10.05
C ASN A 42 -9.24 -1.13 -9.83
N ALA A 43 -9.54 -1.89 -10.90
CA ALA A 43 -9.82 -3.32 -10.81
C ALA A 43 -8.72 -4.12 -10.08
N ASN A 44 -7.44 -3.86 -10.41
CA ASN A 44 -6.31 -4.50 -9.74
C ASN A 44 -6.21 -4.09 -8.26
N GLY A 45 -6.53 -2.84 -7.94
CA GLY A 45 -6.58 -2.36 -6.56
C GLY A 45 -7.69 -3.03 -5.75
N GLN A 46 -8.85 -3.28 -6.35
CA GLN A 46 -9.94 -4.03 -5.72
C GLN A 46 -9.54 -5.49 -5.46
N LEU A 47 -8.83 -6.13 -6.40
CA LEU A 47 -8.27 -7.47 -6.18
C LEU A 47 -7.25 -7.48 -5.05
N LEU A 48 -6.39 -6.45 -4.98
CA LEU A 48 -5.42 -6.30 -3.90
C LEU A 48 -6.10 -6.09 -2.54
N GLN A 49 -7.17 -5.29 -2.48
CA GLN A 49 -7.96 -5.09 -1.28
C GLN A 49 -8.59 -6.39 -0.77
N ARG A 50 -9.15 -7.21 -1.68
CA ARG A 50 -9.68 -8.54 -1.36
C ARG A 50 -8.59 -9.45 -0.81
N LEU A 51 -7.42 -9.49 -1.45
CA LEU A 51 -6.27 -10.26 -0.95
C LEU A 51 -5.85 -9.82 0.46
N CYS A 52 -5.82 -8.51 0.72
CA CYS A 52 -5.52 -7.98 2.05
C CYS A 52 -6.59 -8.37 3.08
N ALA A 53 -7.88 -8.35 2.70
CA ALA A 53 -8.97 -8.77 3.57
C ALA A 53 -8.87 -10.26 3.91
N ASP A 54 -8.66 -11.12 2.90
CA ASP A 54 -8.56 -12.57 3.05
C ASP A 54 -7.36 -13.03 3.89
N HIS A 55 -6.34 -12.19 4.01
CA HIS A 55 -5.09 -12.51 4.70
C HIS A 55 -4.78 -11.60 5.90
N GLU A 56 -5.72 -10.74 6.30
CA GLU A 56 -5.56 -9.78 7.39
C GLU A 56 -4.26 -8.97 7.24
N LEU A 57 -4.12 -8.28 6.11
CA LEU A 57 -3.00 -7.40 5.81
C LEU A 57 -3.46 -5.93 5.73
N ASP A 58 -2.60 -5.01 6.13
CA ASP A 58 -2.82 -3.57 6.01
C ASP A 58 -1.85 -2.91 5.02
N HIS A 59 -2.31 -1.85 4.35
CA HIS A 59 -1.53 -1.05 3.42
C HIS A 59 -0.71 -0.02 4.17
N THR A 60 0.59 -0.26 4.41
CA THR A 60 1.39 0.67 5.22
C THR A 60 1.55 2.04 4.57
N ASN A 61 1.54 2.10 3.23
CA ASN A 61 1.55 3.33 2.43
C ASN A 61 0.39 4.28 2.75
N SER A 62 -0.71 3.77 3.30
CA SER A 62 -1.92 4.55 3.63
C SER A 62 -2.03 4.94 5.10
N LEU A 63 -1.09 4.50 5.94
CA LEU A 63 -1.15 4.72 7.40
C LEU A 63 -0.69 6.12 7.82
N PHE A 64 0.18 6.76 7.03
CA PHE A 64 0.85 8.00 7.41
C PHE A 64 0.45 9.17 6.52
N ARG A 65 0.29 10.35 7.13
CA ARG A 65 0.07 11.58 6.40
C ARG A 65 1.39 12.02 5.78
N LEU A 66 1.49 11.86 4.46
CA LEU A 66 2.68 12.24 3.68
C LEU A 66 2.27 13.06 2.43
N PRO A 67 3.17 13.92 1.90
CA PRO A 67 2.99 14.56 0.60
C PRO A 67 2.82 13.53 -0.53
N ILE A 68 2.10 13.90 -1.59
CA ILE A 68 1.79 12.99 -2.71
C ILE A 68 3.07 12.46 -3.40
N GLN A 69 4.13 13.26 -3.45
CA GLN A 69 5.43 12.90 -4.01
C GLN A 69 6.08 11.74 -3.24
N GLN A 70 5.84 11.66 -1.93
CA GLN A 70 6.37 10.61 -1.07
C GLN A 70 5.45 9.38 -0.99
N LYS A 71 4.20 9.47 -1.44
CA LYS A 71 3.27 8.33 -1.52
C LYS A 71 3.29 7.63 -2.87
N SER A 72 3.56 8.41 -3.91
CA SER A 72 3.50 7.93 -5.29
C SER A 72 4.77 7.16 -5.61
N THR A 73 4.63 6.04 -6.30
CA THR A 73 5.74 5.18 -6.71
C THR A 73 6.01 5.29 -8.21
N TRP A 74 5.16 6.03 -8.92
CA TRP A 74 5.25 6.21 -10.35
C TRP A 74 4.58 7.52 -10.75
N LYS A 75 5.17 8.22 -11.72
CA LYS A 75 4.62 9.42 -12.34
C LYS A 75 4.53 9.17 -13.84
N HIS A 76 3.41 9.56 -14.43
CA HIS A 76 3.24 9.43 -15.88
C HIS A 76 4.20 10.40 -16.60
N PRO A 77 4.97 9.96 -17.62
CA PRO A 77 5.99 10.80 -18.26
C PRO A 77 5.44 12.10 -18.86
N TRP A 78 4.21 12.05 -19.36
CA TRP A 78 3.55 13.16 -20.06
C TRP A 78 2.37 13.76 -19.29
N SER A 79 2.25 13.48 -17.99
CA SER A 79 1.18 14.03 -17.16
C SER A 79 1.69 14.38 -15.76
N THR A 80 1.00 15.28 -15.08
CA THR A 80 1.25 15.58 -13.66
C THR A 80 0.70 14.52 -12.72
N HIS A 81 0.05 13.48 -13.26
CA HIS A 81 -0.57 12.43 -12.48
C HIS A 81 0.46 11.47 -11.88
N CYS A 82 0.46 11.39 -10.55
CA CYS A 82 1.29 10.49 -9.75
C CYS A 82 0.44 9.38 -9.13
N GLN A 83 0.96 8.15 -9.08
CA GLN A 83 0.23 6.98 -8.64
C GLN A 83 1.05 6.11 -7.69
N THR A 84 0.37 5.49 -6.74
CA THR A 84 0.93 4.37 -5.96
C THR A 84 0.59 3.07 -6.66
N LEU A 85 1.62 2.32 -7.08
CA LEU A 85 1.52 1.02 -7.75
C LEU A 85 2.35 -0.05 -7.04
N HIS A 86 3.30 0.37 -6.21
CA HIS A 86 4.05 -0.50 -5.30
C HIS A 86 3.50 -0.35 -3.89
N TYR A 87 3.33 -1.47 -3.21
CA TYR A 87 2.77 -1.51 -1.88
C TYR A 87 3.65 -2.31 -0.95
N VAL A 88 3.69 -1.85 0.30
CA VAL A 88 4.18 -2.62 1.43
C VAL A 88 2.95 -3.01 2.25
N LEU A 89 2.76 -4.31 2.42
CA LEU A 89 1.68 -4.89 3.19
C LEU A 89 2.26 -5.61 4.39
N LYS A 90 1.58 -5.56 5.52
CA LYS A 90 1.97 -6.30 6.72
C LYS A 90 0.76 -6.72 7.52
N ARG A 91 0.98 -7.53 8.55
CA ARG A 91 -0.07 -7.84 9.52
C ARG A 91 -0.40 -6.60 10.38
N PRO A 92 -1.68 -6.31 10.68
CA PRO A 92 -2.10 -5.18 11.53
C PRO A 92 -1.43 -5.17 12.91
N ARG A 93 -1.23 -6.34 13.53
CA ARG A 93 -0.53 -6.46 14.83
C ARG A 93 0.89 -5.89 14.83
N ASN A 94 1.54 -5.85 13.66
CA ASN A 94 2.88 -5.29 13.47
C ASN A 94 2.85 -3.79 13.12
N ARG A 95 1.74 -3.08 13.38
CA ARG A 95 1.60 -1.65 13.04
C ARG A 95 2.62 -0.74 13.70
N ARG A 96 3.06 -1.07 14.92
CA ARG A 96 4.08 -0.29 15.63
C ARG A 96 5.50 -0.53 15.10
N ASP A 97 5.72 -1.56 14.29
CA ASP A 97 7.04 -1.90 13.74
C ASP A 97 7.41 -1.03 12.51
N VAL A 98 6.46 -0.28 11.96
CA VAL A 98 6.68 0.60 10.80
C VAL A 98 6.50 2.03 11.23
N HIS A 99 7.55 2.84 11.14
CA HIS A 99 7.50 4.27 11.47
C HIS A 99 7.00 5.13 10.30
N ILE A 100 7.37 4.74 9.07
CA ILE A 100 7.02 5.46 7.85
C ILE A 100 7.07 4.49 6.67
N THR A 101 6.23 4.74 5.67
CA THR A 101 6.35 4.12 4.35
C THR A 101 6.29 5.22 3.32
N ARG A 102 7.42 5.50 2.68
CA ARG A 102 7.54 6.53 1.65
C ARG A 102 8.28 6.00 0.44
N SER A 103 7.87 6.45 -0.73
CA SER A 103 8.67 6.39 -1.93
C SER A 103 9.82 7.39 -1.82
N MET A 104 10.99 6.97 -2.30
CA MET A 104 12.15 7.83 -2.46
C MET A 104 12.31 8.09 -3.96
N LEU A 105 12.79 9.28 -4.31
CA LEU A 105 13.15 9.58 -5.69
C LEU A 105 14.26 8.62 -6.13
N GLY A 106 14.19 8.16 -7.38
CA GLY A 106 15.29 7.42 -7.98
C GLY A 106 16.54 8.29 -8.10
N ALA A 107 17.68 7.68 -8.42
CA ALA A 107 18.92 8.40 -8.70
C ALA A 107 18.74 9.49 -9.78
N ASP A 108 17.76 9.29 -10.65
CA ASP A 108 17.49 10.15 -11.82
C ASP A 108 16.66 11.39 -11.47
N GLY A 109 16.22 11.56 -10.21
CA GLY A 109 15.53 12.78 -9.75
C GLY A 109 14.13 13.03 -10.30
N TYR A 110 13.53 12.05 -10.99
CA TYR A 110 12.16 12.09 -11.53
C TYR A 110 11.15 11.30 -10.70
#